data_AF-A0A357HGB3-F1
#
_entry.id   AF-A0A357HGB3-F1
#
_cell.length_a   1.000
_cell.length_b   1.000
_cell.length_c   1.000
_cell.angle_alpha   90.00
_cell.angle_beta   90.00
_cell.angle_gamma   90.00
#
_symmetry.space_group_name_H-M   'P 1'
#
loop_
_entity.id
_entity.type
_entity.pdbx_description
1 polymer ?
#
loop_
_entity_poly.entity_id
_entity_poly.type
_entity_poly.pdbx_seq_one_letter_code
_entity_poly.pdbx_strand_id
1 'polypeptide(L)'
;MQESLYKRMFKLVIKHWPFLLLSTLAALVYVALNSASIWLTASLINNILIDFQQLLADHSQMVEQGTLTLNEKLKFWTNGLILRDTPQETLKVLCLTIMVVFLTKNVFLYLKNISMTVVQYHLITEMRNRLYEHFNSLSLSYFNQNKSGELTSIMINDVSNLRRALGTSFHQIIVEPINLLAFIFLLFIISWKLALLSLIILPIAGFTILVIGRSIRRKSKRTAAMIAGITNIITETLSSIRVVKAFAMEEYEVQRFFKETRQYFQLI
;
A
#
# COMPACT_ATOMS: atom_id res chain seq x y z
N MET A 1 5.24 23.28 23.97
CA MET A 1 5.05 23.04 22.52
C MET A 1 4.66 21.58 22.34
N GLN A 2 3.40 21.27 22.04
CA GLN A 2 2.95 19.89 21.81
C GLN A 2 3.66 19.35 20.56
N GLU A 3 4.47 18.29 20.71
CA GLU A 3 5.06 17.61 19.56
C GLU A 3 3.95 17.07 18.64
N SER A 4 4.12 17.23 17.33
CA SER A 4 3.16 16.71 16.35
C SER A 4 3.03 15.19 16.50
N LEU A 5 1.81 14.67 16.31
CA LEU A 5 1.49 13.24 16.37
C LEU A 5 2.49 12.41 15.54
N TYR A 6 2.79 12.88 14.33
CA TYR A 6 3.75 12.26 13.42
C TYR A 6 5.16 12.14 14.02
N LYS A 7 5.65 13.16 14.72
CA LYS A 7 6.98 13.13 15.33
C LYS A 7 7.07 12.13 16.48
N ARG A 8 6.01 12.04 17.29
CA ARG A 8 5.90 11.06 18.38
C ARG A 8 5.86 9.62 17.83
N MET A 9 5.06 9.40 16.78
CA MET A 9 5.00 8.11 16.10
C MET A 9 6.35 7.75 15.47
N PHE A 10 6.99 8.68 14.78
CA PHE A 10 8.31 8.47 14.18
C PHE A 10 9.36 8.08 15.22
N LYS A 11 9.37 8.73 16.39
CA LYS A 11 10.27 8.39 17.50
C LYS A 11 10.06 6.97 18.04
N LEU A 12 8.83 6.45 18.01
CA LEU A 12 8.54 5.07 18.41
C LEU A 12 8.99 4.06 17.35
N VAL A 13 8.79 4.40 16.07
CA VAL A 13 9.17 3.52 14.95
C VAL A 13 10.70 3.46 14.81
N ILE A 14 11.41 4.58 14.91
CA ILE A 14 12.87 4.66 14.72
C ILE A 14 13.68 3.87 15.77
N LYS A 15 13.07 3.55 16.92
CA LYS A 15 13.68 2.62 17.89
C LYS A 15 13.99 1.25 17.24
N HIS A 16 13.22 0.85 16.23
CA HIS A 16 13.37 -0.40 15.47
C HIS A 16 14.01 -0.16 14.10
N TRP A 17 14.92 0.82 14.00
CA TRP A 17 15.57 1.21 12.74
C TRP A 17 16.24 0.07 11.94
N PRO A 18 16.77 -1.03 12.52
CA PRO A 18 17.41 -2.07 11.69
C PRO A 18 16.43 -2.76 10.75
N PHE A 19 15.21 -3.05 11.23
CA PHE A 19 14.16 -3.67 10.40
C PHE A 19 13.57 -2.68 9.40
N LEU A 20 13.50 -1.39 9.75
CA LEU A 20 13.14 -0.35 8.79
C LEU A 20 14.19 -0.22 7.68
N LEU A 21 15.47 -0.22 8.03
CA LEU A 21 16.56 -0.15 7.08
C LEU A 21 16.55 -1.38 6.17
N LEU A 22 16.38 -2.58 6.74
CA LEU A 22 16.22 -3.81 5.96
C LEU A 22 15.02 -3.71 5.00
N SER A 23 13.87 -3.22 5.47
CA SER A 23 12.67 -3.06 4.65
C SER A 23 12.90 -2.06 3.51
N THR A 24 13.54 -0.93 3.78
CA THR A 24 13.83 0.10 2.76
C THR A 24 14.85 -0.38 1.74
N LEU A 25 15.94 -1.03 2.16
CA LEU A 25 16.90 -1.63 1.24
C LEU A 25 16.25 -2.72 0.37
N ALA A 26 15.48 -3.63 0.98
CA ALA A 26 14.74 -4.64 0.23
C ALA A 26 13.74 -4.00 -0.74
N ALA A 27 13.12 -2.87 -0.37
CA ALA A 27 12.23 -2.12 -1.25
C ALA A 27 12.96 -1.52 -2.46
N LEU A 28 14.17 -0.96 -2.27
CA LEU A 28 14.98 -0.43 -3.37
C LEU A 28 15.38 -1.53 -4.35
N VAL A 29 15.85 -2.68 -3.84
CA VAL A 29 16.19 -3.84 -4.68
C VAL A 29 14.95 -4.36 -5.41
N TYR A 30 13.81 -4.45 -4.71
CA TYR A 30 12.54 -4.80 -5.34
C TYR A 30 12.19 -3.85 -6.50
N VAL A 31 12.30 -2.52 -6.31
CA VAL A 31 11.97 -1.54 -7.36
C VAL A 31 12.89 -1.70 -8.57
N ALA A 32 14.19 -1.91 -8.35
CA ALA A 32 15.15 -2.16 -9.42
C ALA A 32 14.80 -3.43 -10.21
N LEU A 33 14.54 -4.55 -9.52
CA LEU A 33 14.13 -5.81 -10.14
C LEU A 33 12.75 -5.73 -10.81
N ASN A 34 11.84 -4.91 -10.28
CA ASN A 34 10.53 -4.65 -10.88
C ASN A 34 10.67 -3.90 -12.20
N SER A 35 11.53 -2.89 -12.23
CA SER A 35 11.84 -2.13 -13.45
C SER A 35 12.53 -3.02 -14.49
N ALA A 36 13.50 -3.84 -14.06
CA ALA A 36 14.17 -4.81 -14.92
C ALA A 36 13.19 -5.86 -15.47
N SER A 37 12.27 -6.36 -14.64
CA SER A 37 11.22 -7.29 -15.05
C SER A 37 10.36 -6.71 -16.18
N ILE A 38 9.95 -5.44 -16.08
CA ILE A 38 9.15 -4.77 -17.14
C ILE A 38 9.98 -4.62 -18.42
N TRP A 39 11.22 -4.18 -18.30
CA TRP A 39 12.12 -4.07 -19.44
C TRP A 39 12.33 -5.42 -20.16
N LEU A 40 12.59 -6.49 -19.41
CA LEU A 40 12.75 -7.82 -19.98
C LEU A 40 11.46 -8.33 -20.64
N THR A 41 10.28 -8.02 -20.10
CA THR A 41 9.02 -8.35 -20.78
C THR A 41 8.85 -7.60 -22.09
N ALA A 42 9.26 -6.33 -22.15
CA ALA A 42 9.29 -5.58 -23.41
C ALA A 42 10.31 -6.18 -24.39
N SER A 43 11.47 -6.61 -23.90
CA SER A 43 12.49 -7.30 -24.70
C SER A 43 11.99 -8.64 -25.26
N LEU A 44 11.18 -9.38 -24.49
CA LEU A 44 10.54 -10.61 -24.95
C LEU A 44 9.56 -10.34 -26.09
N ILE A 45 8.70 -9.34 -25.93
CA ILE A 45 7.79 -8.92 -27.00
C ILE A 45 8.60 -8.52 -28.24
N ASN A 46 9.67 -7.74 -28.08
CA ASN A 46 10.53 -7.31 -29.18
C ASN A 46 11.23 -8.49 -29.88
N ASN A 47 11.71 -9.47 -29.11
CA ASN A 47 12.39 -10.66 -29.64
C ASN A 47 11.45 -11.59 -30.42
N ILE A 48 10.17 -11.63 -30.05
CA ILE A 48 9.15 -12.43 -30.75
C ILE A 48 8.67 -11.73 -32.02
N LEU A 49 8.57 -10.39 -32.01
CA LEU A 49 8.00 -9.61 -33.11
C LEU A 49 9.00 -9.23 -34.20
N ILE A 50 10.28 -9.07 -33.87
CA ILE A 50 11.33 -8.62 -34.80
C ILE A 50 12.13 -9.83 -35.30
N ASP A 51 12.57 -9.77 -36.56
CA ASP A 51 13.47 -10.77 -37.15
C ASP A 51 14.78 -10.87 -36.35
N PHE A 52 15.19 -12.10 -36.04
CA PHE A 52 16.40 -12.38 -35.29
C PHE A 52 17.67 -11.86 -35.99
N GLN A 53 17.73 -11.93 -37.33
CA GLN A 53 18.87 -11.35 -38.07
C GLN A 53 18.97 -9.84 -37.86
N GLN A 54 17.83 -9.15 -37.78
CA GLN A 54 17.78 -7.71 -37.52
C GLN A 54 18.24 -7.37 -36.10
N LEU A 55 17.90 -8.19 -35.10
CA LEU A 55 18.38 -8.02 -33.72
C LEU A 55 19.90 -8.15 -33.60
N LEU A 56 20.50 -9.10 -34.33
CA LEU A 56 21.95 -9.28 -34.37
C LEU A 56 22.64 -8.10 -35.06
N ALA A 57 22.07 -7.61 -36.18
CA ALA A 57 22.59 -6.46 -36.91
C ALA A 57 22.50 -5.16 -36.08
N ASP A 58 21.40 -4.94 -35.38
CA ASP A 58 21.24 -3.80 -34.48
C ASP A 58 22.28 -3.87 -33.34
N HIS A 59 22.53 -5.06 -32.80
CA HIS A 59 23.52 -5.23 -31.73
C HIS A 59 24.95 -5.00 -32.21
N SER A 60 25.34 -5.49 -33.40
CA SER A 60 26.68 -5.26 -33.95
C SER A 60 26.93 -3.80 -34.30
N GLN A 61 25.93 -3.10 -34.85
CA GLN A 61 26.01 -1.65 -35.09
C GLN A 61 26.22 -0.86 -33.80
N MET A 62 25.61 -1.28 -32.68
CA MET A 62 25.83 -0.65 -31.37
C MET A 62 27.25 -0.88 -30.82
N VAL A 63 27.90 -2.00 -31.15
CA VAL A 63 29.30 -2.24 -30.76
C VAL A 63 30.24 -1.28 -31.47
N GLU A 64 29.97 -0.97 -32.74
CA GLU A 64 30.78 -0.07 -33.56
C GLU A 64 30.53 1.41 -33.26
N GLN A 65 29.31 1.77 -32.84
CA GLN A 65 28.97 3.14 -32.42
C GLN A 65 29.56 3.45 -31.03
N GLY A 66 30.68 4.18 -31.00
CA GLY A 66 31.38 4.58 -29.75
C GLY A 66 30.57 5.47 -28.78
N THR A 67 29.41 6.01 -29.18
CA THR A 67 28.54 6.81 -28.31
C THR A 67 27.09 6.31 -28.32
N LEU A 68 26.72 5.56 -27.29
CA LEU A 68 25.37 5.03 -27.11
C LEU A 68 24.50 5.94 -26.24
N THR A 69 23.26 6.18 -26.66
CA THR A 69 22.21 6.79 -25.82
C THR A 69 21.86 5.90 -24.63
N LEU A 70 21.18 6.44 -23.60
CA LEU A 70 20.79 5.64 -22.43
C LEU A 70 19.90 4.43 -22.79
N ASN A 71 19.03 4.58 -23.79
CA ASN A 71 18.20 3.48 -24.30
C ASN A 71 19.06 2.40 -24.95
N GLU A 72 19.96 2.81 -25.84
CA GLU A 72 20.87 1.89 -26.54
C GLU A 72 21.80 1.19 -25.55
N LYS A 73 22.27 1.87 -24.50
CA LYS A 73 23.03 1.24 -23.41
C LYS A 73 22.23 0.15 -22.70
N LEU A 74 20.95 0.40 -22.39
CA LEU A 74 20.07 -0.60 -21.78
C LEU A 74 19.86 -1.79 -22.73
N LYS A 75 19.54 -1.54 -24.00
CA LYS A 75 19.38 -2.58 -25.03
C LYS A 75 20.65 -3.38 -25.20
N PHE A 76 21.79 -2.71 -25.29
CA PHE A 76 23.10 -3.33 -25.43
C PHE A 76 23.40 -4.26 -24.26
N TRP A 77 23.21 -3.79 -23.02
CA TRP A 77 23.45 -4.60 -21.83
C TRP A 77 22.51 -5.82 -21.77
N THR A 78 21.23 -5.64 -22.12
CA THR A 78 20.30 -6.78 -22.15
C THR A 78 20.60 -7.75 -23.27
N ASN A 79 20.93 -7.25 -24.45
CA ASN A 79 21.31 -8.08 -25.58
C ASN A 79 22.59 -8.86 -25.28
N GLY A 80 23.58 -8.26 -24.62
CA GLY A 80 24.79 -8.98 -24.18
C GLY A 80 24.51 -10.10 -23.19
N LEU A 81 23.50 -9.95 -22.33
CA LEU A 81 23.09 -11.02 -21.41
C LEU A 81 22.32 -12.15 -22.11
N ILE A 82 21.45 -11.79 -23.08
CA ILE A 82 20.41 -12.68 -23.61
C ILE A 82 20.77 -13.29 -24.98
N LEU A 83 21.38 -12.54 -25.89
CA LEU A 83 21.65 -12.99 -27.27
C LEU A 83 22.63 -14.17 -27.28
N ARG A 84 22.27 -15.18 -28.06
CA ARG A 84 23.07 -16.38 -28.35
C ARG A 84 23.11 -16.60 -29.86
N ASP A 85 23.86 -17.58 -30.32
CA ASP A 85 24.06 -17.83 -31.76
C ASP A 85 22.77 -18.23 -32.50
N THR A 86 21.77 -18.77 -31.78
CA THR A 86 20.49 -19.17 -32.38
C THR A 86 19.29 -18.45 -31.77
N PRO A 87 18.19 -18.26 -32.53
CA PRO A 87 16.95 -17.68 -32.01
C PRO A 87 16.37 -18.49 -30.85
N GLN A 88 16.40 -19.83 -30.95
CA GLN A 88 15.85 -20.73 -29.93
C GLN A 88 16.63 -20.64 -28.62
N GLU A 89 17.96 -20.61 -28.67
CA GLU A 89 18.78 -20.46 -27.46
C GLU A 89 18.63 -19.08 -26.83
N THR A 90 18.57 -18.01 -27.65
CA THR A 90 18.28 -16.65 -27.18
C THR A 90 16.95 -16.59 -26.42
N LEU A 91 15.89 -17.18 -26.97
CA LEU A 91 14.57 -17.21 -26.35
C LEU A 91 14.57 -18.02 -25.05
N LYS A 92 15.26 -19.17 -25.00
CA LYS A 92 15.40 -19.97 -23.77
C LYS A 92 16.08 -19.17 -22.65
N VAL A 93 17.20 -18.51 -22.97
CA VAL A 93 17.94 -17.67 -22.01
C VAL A 93 17.10 -16.49 -21.54
N LEU A 94 16.35 -15.85 -22.44
CA LEU A 94 15.44 -14.77 -22.10
C LEU A 94 14.35 -15.22 -21.12
N CYS A 95 13.66 -16.33 -21.41
CA CYS A 95 12.65 -16.90 -20.54
C CYS A 95 13.22 -17.28 -19.17
N LEU A 96 14.39 -17.92 -19.12
CA LEU A 96 15.07 -18.26 -17.87
C LEU A 96 15.43 -17.00 -17.06
N THR A 97 15.97 -15.98 -17.71
CA THR A 97 16.34 -14.70 -17.08
C THR A 97 15.11 -13.99 -16.51
N ILE A 98 14.00 -13.93 -17.27
CA ILE A 98 12.73 -13.39 -16.79
C ILE A 98 12.25 -14.16 -15.56
N MET A 99 12.28 -15.49 -15.60
CA MET A 99 11.85 -16.33 -14.48
C MET A 99 12.67 -16.05 -13.22
N VAL A 100 14.01 -16.01 -13.34
CA VAL A 100 14.92 -15.71 -12.23
C VAL A 100 14.65 -14.31 -11.67
N VAL A 101 14.60 -13.29 -12.52
CA VAL A 101 14.33 -11.90 -12.09
C VAL A 101 12.96 -11.80 -11.41
N PHE A 102 11.94 -12.47 -11.92
CA PHE A 102 10.60 -12.45 -11.35
C PHE A 102 10.56 -13.13 -9.98
N LEU A 103 11.21 -14.29 -9.83
CA LEU A 103 11.34 -14.98 -8.55
C LEU A 103 12.10 -14.13 -7.54
N THR A 104 13.29 -13.64 -7.89
CA THR A 104 14.11 -12.80 -7.01
C THR A 104 13.36 -11.52 -6.62
N LYS A 105 12.67 -10.86 -7.56
CA LYS A 105 11.82 -9.71 -7.27
C LYS A 105 10.79 -10.03 -6.19
N ASN A 106 10.10 -11.16 -6.29
CA ASN A 106 9.08 -11.56 -5.33
C ASN A 106 9.67 -11.94 -3.96
N VAL A 107 10.90 -12.48 -3.92
CA VAL A 107 11.63 -12.68 -2.65
C VAL A 107 11.88 -11.35 -1.96
N PHE A 108 12.34 -10.31 -2.68
CA PHE A 108 12.54 -8.98 -2.09
C PHE A 108 11.23 -8.28 -1.74
N LEU A 109 10.15 -8.52 -2.49
CA LEU A 109 8.79 -8.09 -2.14
C LEU A 109 8.36 -8.70 -0.81
N TYR A 110 8.60 -9.99 -0.62
CA TYR A 110 8.29 -10.68 0.63
C TYR A 110 9.17 -10.14 1.77
N LEU A 111 10.48 -9.99 1.55
CA LEU A 111 11.43 -9.49 2.54
C LEU A 111 11.06 -8.07 3.03
N LYS A 112 10.76 -7.14 2.11
CA LYS A 112 10.35 -5.78 2.52
C LYS A 112 9.06 -5.80 3.35
N ASN A 113 8.11 -6.67 2.99
CA ASN A 113 6.81 -6.76 3.66
C ASN A 113 6.91 -7.41 5.04
N ILE A 114 7.70 -8.48 5.18
CA ILE A 114 7.89 -9.15 6.48
C ILE A 114 8.67 -8.25 7.44
N SER A 115 9.73 -7.58 6.99
CA SER A 115 10.49 -6.64 7.83
C SER A 115 9.62 -5.49 8.32
N MET A 116 8.78 -4.91 7.45
CA MET A 116 7.83 -3.87 7.85
C MET A 116 6.77 -4.40 8.83
N THR A 117 6.30 -5.64 8.63
CA THR A 117 5.34 -6.28 9.53
C THR A 117 5.94 -6.49 10.93
N VAL A 118 7.21 -6.90 11.01
CA VAL A 118 7.92 -7.02 12.28
C VAL A 118 7.98 -5.68 13.02
N VAL A 119 8.25 -4.56 12.33
CA VAL A 119 8.21 -3.22 12.94
C VAL A 119 6.82 -2.87 13.47
N GLN A 120 5.78 -3.19 12.71
CA GLN A 120 4.39 -2.98 13.13
C GLN A 120 4.03 -3.75 14.40
N TYR A 121 4.49 -5.00 14.53
CA TYR A 121 4.23 -5.82 15.71
C TYR A 121 5.03 -5.37 16.93
N HIS A 122 6.26 -4.90 16.76
CA HIS A 122 6.99 -4.29 17.88
C HIS A 122 6.28 -3.03 18.38
N LEU A 123 5.81 -2.18 17.47
CA LEU A 123 5.13 -0.94 17.83
C LEU A 123 3.78 -1.21 18.52
N ILE A 124 2.98 -2.15 18.03
CA ILE A 124 1.68 -2.46 18.66
C ILE A 124 1.89 -3.02 20.08
N THR A 125 2.89 -3.87 20.28
CA THR A 125 3.21 -4.45 21.59
C THR A 125 3.67 -3.37 22.57
N GLU A 126 4.60 -2.51 22.15
CA GLU A 126 5.08 -1.40 22.99
C GLU A 126 3.93 -0.45 23.37
N MET A 127 3.06 -0.10 22.42
CA MET A 127 1.92 0.77 22.68
C MET A 127 0.93 0.14 23.66
N ARG A 128 0.64 -1.16 23.52
CA ARG A 128 -0.24 -1.87 24.46
C ARG A 128 0.36 -1.95 25.85
N ASN A 129 1.65 -2.26 25.98
CA ASN A 129 2.33 -2.31 27.28
C ASN A 129 2.30 -0.95 27.98
N ARG A 130 2.64 0.14 27.28
CA ARG A 130 2.62 1.50 27.83
C ARG A 130 1.22 1.94 28.24
N LEU A 131 0.21 1.63 27.43
CA LEU A 131 -1.18 1.96 27.77
C LEU A 131 -1.65 1.17 28.99
N TYR A 132 -1.31 -0.11 29.07
CA TYR A 132 -1.68 -0.95 30.20
C TYR A 132 -1.02 -0.49 31.50
N GLU A 133 0.28 -0.17 31.47
CA GLU A 133 1.00 0.43 32.59
C GLU A 133 0.36 1.76 33.01
N HIS A 134 0.05 2.62 32.04
CA HIS A 134 -0.60 3.90 32.31
C HIS A 134 -1.98 3.71 32.93
N PHE A 135 -2.82 2.82 32.40
CA PHE A 135 -4.15 2.55 32.96
C PHE A 135 -4.08 2.11 34.42
N ASN A 136 -3.13 1.23 34.78
CA ASN A 136 -2.95 0.80 36.16
C ASN A 136 -2.43 1.91 37.10
N SER A 137 -1.83 2.97 36.57
CA SER A 137 -1.40 4.14 37.35
C SER A 137 -2.49 5.19 37.59
N LEU A 138 -3.66 5.05 36.94
CA LEU A 138 -4.74 6.05 37.02
C LEU A 138 -5.54 5.91 38.33
N SER A 139 -6.07 7.04 38.80
CA SER A 139 -6.87 7.08 40.03
C SER A 139 -8.24 6.43 39.84
N LEU A 140 -8.85 5.97 40.94
CA LEU A 140 -10.21 5.41 40.93
C LEU A 140 -11.24 6.42 40.38
N SER A 141 -11.03 7.72 40.61
CA SER A 141 -11.88 8.78 40.08
C SER A 141 -11.93 8.80 38.53
N TYR A 142 -10.82 8.46 37.87
CA TYR A 142 -10.77 8.34 36.42
C TYR A 142 -11.67 7.20 35.91
N PHE A 143 -11.64 6.05 36.60
CA PHE A 143 -12.46 4.89 36.24
C PHE A 143 -13.95 5.07 36.58
N ASN A 144 -14.29 5.96 37.51
CA ASN A 144 -15.68 6.36 37.73
C ASN A 144 -16.23 7.24 36.60
N GLN A 145 -15.36 7.98 35.90
CA GLN A 145 -15.75 8.88 34.81
C GLN A 145 -15.69 8.20 33.43
N ASN A 146 -14.85 7.18 33.26
CA ASN A 146 -14.61 6.50 31.97
C ASN A 146 -15.04 5.03 32.03
N LYS A 147 -15.80 4.58 31.04
CA LYS A 147 -16.31 3.20 30.99
C LYS A 147 -15.18 2.21 30.66
N SER A 148 -15.12 1.08 31.37
CA SER A 148 -14.13 0.02 31.09
C SER A 148 -14.14 -0.47 29.62
N GLY A 149 -15.33 -0.52 29.00
CA GLY A 149 -15.48 -0.86 27.58
C GLY A 149 -14.81 0.14 26.63
N GLU A 150 -14.78 1.42 26.98
CA GLU A 150 -14.13 2.47 26.19
C GLU A 150 -12.59 2.31 26.24
N LEU A 151 -12.04 2.12 27.43
CA LEU A 151 -10.60 1.87 27.62
C LEU A 151 -10.15 0.59 26.91
N THR A 152 -10.97 -0.45 26.96
CA THR A 152 -10.75 -1.71 26.23
C THR A 152 -10.75 -1.47 24.72
N SER A 153 -11.71 -0.69 24.21
CA SER A 153 -11.76 -0.34 22.79
C SER A 153 -10.52 0.43 22.33
N ILE A 154 -10.04 1.39 23.11
CA ILE A 154 -8.80 2.14 22.81
C ILE A 154 -7.62 1.17 22.70
N MET A 155 -7.45 0.27 23.67
CA MET A 155 -6.32 -0.67 23.73
C MET A 155 -6.32 -1.69 22.57
N ILE A 156 -7.50 -2.10 22.12
CA ILE A 156 -7.64 -3.13 21.08
C ILE A 156 -7.79 -2.52 19.69
N ASN A 157 -8.80 -1.66 19.50
CA ASN A 157 -9.20 -1.13 18.20
C ASN A 157 -8.30 0.02 17.74
N ASP A 158 -8.13 1.05 18.57
CA ASP A 158 -7.40 2.25 18.15
C ASP A 158 -5.91 1.95 17.95
N VAL A 159 -5.32 1.16 18.84
CA VAL A 159 -3.94 0.70 18.71
C VAL A 159 -3.74 -0.19 17.48
N SER A 160 -4.73 -1.02 17.13
CA SER A 160 -4.70 -1.82 15.89
C SER A 160 -4.87 -0.96 14.63
N ASN A 161 -5.73 0.05 14.68
CA ASN A 161 -5.89 1.04 13.60
C ASN A 161 -4.60 1.81 13.37
N LEU A 162 -3.93 2.23 14.45
CA LEU A 162 -2.64 2.90 14.39
C LEU A 162 -1.58 2.01 13.72
N ARG A 163 -1.51 0.72 14.09
CA ARG A 163 -0.61 -0.26 13.46
C ARG A 163 -0.84 -0.33 11.95
N ARG A 164 -2.10 -0.46 11.53
CA ARG A 164 -2.47 -0.53 10.11
C ARG A 164 -2.09 0.75 9.37
N ALA A 165 -2.43 1.90 9.94
CA ALA A 165 -2.14 3.21 9.36
C ALA A 165 -0.63 3.43 9.16
N LEU A 166 0.20 3.02 10.12
CA LEU A 166 1.65 3.07 10.00
C LEU A 166 2.16 2.17 8.87
N GLY A 167 1.65 0.95 8.79
CA GLY A 167 2.00 -0.01 7.74
C GLY A 167 1.73 0.52 6.35
N THR A 168 0.51 1.00 6.11
CA THR A 168 0.08 1.51 4.81
C THR A 168 0.77 2.83 4.46
N SER A 169 0.85 3.76 5.41
CA SER A 169 1.43 5.09 5.15
C SER A 169 2.91 4.99 4.81
N PHE A 170 3.67 4.13 5.49
CA PHE A 170 5.09 3.94 5.18
C PHE A 170 5.29 3.43 3.75
N HIS A 171 4.50 2.43 3.35
CA HIS A 171 4.58 1.89 1.99
C HIS A 171 4.22 2.95 0.94
N GLN A 172 3.12 3.67 1.16
CA GLN A 172 2.59 4.65 0.21
C GLN A 172 3.43 5.93 0.11
N ILE A 173 4.10 6.35 1.17
CA ILE A 173 4.87 7.62 1.19
C ILE A 173 6.32 7.39 0.77
N ILE A 174 6.89 6.21 1.02
CA ILE A 174 8.31 5.95 0.76
C ILE A 174 8.50 5.05 -0.45
N VAL A 175 7.84 3.89 -0.48
CA VAL A 175 8.12 2.86 -1.49
C VAL A 175 7.43 3.15 -2.82
N GLU A 176 6.15 3.51 -2.79
CA GLU A 176 5.38 3.76 -4.01
C GLU A 176 5.92 4.93 -4.85
N PRO A 177 6.32 6.08 -4.28
CA PRO A 177 6.89 7.17 -5.07
C PRO A 177 8.21 6.78 -5.73
N ILE A 178 9.05 5.99 -5.07
CA ILE A 178 10.31 5.49 -5.67
C ILE A 178 10.02 4.56 -6.84
N ASN A 179 9.04 3.66 -6.70
CA ASN A 179 8.60 2.76 -7.77
C ASN A 179 8.04 3.55 -8.97
N LEU A 180 7.19 4.55 -8.69
CA LEU A 180 6.63 5.45 -9.70
C LEU A 180 7.72 6.25 -10.42
N LEU A 181 8.68 6.81 -9.68
CA LEU A 181 9.81 7.55 -10.25
C LEU A 181 10.70 6.65 -11.11
N ALA A 182 10.97 5.42 -10.67
CA ALA A 182 11.76 4.45 -11.43
C ALA A 182 11.09 4.12 -12.77
N PHE A 183 9.76 3.94 -12.79
CA PHE A 183 9.01 3.69 -14.02
C PHE A 183 8.95 4.89 -14.95
N ILE A 184 8.73 6.10 -14.41
CA ILE A 184 8.77 7.32 -15.20
C ILE A 184 10.15 7.48 -15.84
N PHE A 185 11.21 7.33 -15.04
CA PHE A 185 12.59 7.47 -15.52
C PHE A 185 12.92 6.42 -16.59
N LEU A 186 12.55 5.16 -16.37
CA LEU A 186 12.68 4.11 -17.37
C LEU A 186 11.97 4.52 -18.66
N LEU A 187 10.72 4.97 -18.58
CA LEU A 187 9.92 5.33 -19.75
C LEU A 187 10.50 6.54 -20.51
N PHE A 188 11.07 7.53 -19.81
CA PHE A 188 11.84 8.63 -20.43
C PHE A 188 13.09 8.13 -21.16
N ILE A 189 13.79 7.13 -20.63
CA ILE A 189 14.91 6.49 -21.32
C ILE A 189 14.40 5.79 -22.59
N ILE A 190 13.26 5.09 -22.54
CA ILE A 190 12.72 4.38 -23.70
C ILE A 190 12.29 5.34 -24.80
N SER A 191 11.40 6.28 -24.47
CA SER A 191 10.86 7.23 -25.43
C SER A 191 10.33 8.47 -24.71
N TRP A 192 11.05 9.58 -24.84
CA TRP A 192 10.66 10.85 -24.27
C TRP A 192 9.29 11.34 -24.80
N LYS A 193 8.92 10.99 -26.04
CA LYS A 193 7.62 11.35 -26.63
C LYS A 193 6.46 10.63 -25.92
N LEU A 194 6.59 9.33 -25.68
CA LEU A 194 5.59 8.55 -24.93
C LEU A 194 5.56 8.96 -23.46
N ALA A 195 6.71 9.32 -22.89
CA ALA A 195 6.81 9.81 -21.52
C ALA A 195 6.04 11.11 -21.31
N LEU A 196 6.20 12.09 -22.19
CA LEU A 196 5.44 13.34 -22.12
C LEU A 196 3.93 13.09 -22.24
N LEU A 197 3.51 12.19 -23.14
CA LEU A 197 2.10 11.82 -23.26
C LEU A 197 1.57 11.20 -21.96
N SER A 198 2.33 10.28 -21.36
CA SER A 198 1.96 9.66 -20.07
C SER A 198 1.85 10.70 -18.94
N LEU A 199 2.72 11.72 -18.96
CA LEU A 199 2.75 12.79 -17.95
C LEU A 199 1.53 13.72 -18.05
N ILE A 200 0.90 13.82 -19.23
CA ILE A 200 -0.37 14.54 -19.43
C ILE A 200 -1.57 13.70 -18.96
N ILE A 201 -1.52 12.38 -19.16
CA ILE A 201 -2.58 11.46 -18.72
C ILE A 201 -2.64 11.38 -17.19
N LEU A 202 -1.48 11.43 -16.53
CA LEU A 202 -1.34 11.31 -15.08
C LEU A 202 -2.17 12.34 -14.27
N PRO A 203 -2.14 13.66 -14.54
CA PRO A 203 -2.98 14.64 -13.86
C PRO A 203 -4.47 14.48 -14.19
N ILE A 204 -4.84 14.05 -15.41
CA ILE A 204 -6.24 13.80 -15.77
C ILE A 204 -6.80 12.63 -14.95
N ALA A 205 -6.04 11.53 -14.87
CA ALA A 205 -6.37 10.39 -14.04
C ALA A 205 -6.41 10.78 -12.56
N GLY A 206 -5.40 11.50 -12.08
CA GLY A 206 -5.32 12.01 -10.72
C GLY A 206 -6.51 12.90 -10.35
N PHE A 207 -6.90 13.83 -11.22
CA PHE A 207 -8.06 14.69 -11.02
C PHE A 207 -9.35 13.88 -10.94
N THR A 208 -9.53 12.91 -11.85
CA THR A 208 -10.70 12.01 -11.85
C THR A 208 -10.79 11.21 -10.56
N ILE A 209 -9.66 10.63 -10.12
CA ILE A 209 -9.56 9.90 -8.84
C ILE A 209 -9.89 10.82 -7.67
N LEU A 210 -9.41 12.08 -7.67
CA LEU A 210 -9.69 13.03 -6.58
C LEU A 210 -11.17 13.42 -6.52
N VAL A 211 -11.81 13.66 -7.66
CA VAL A 211 -13.24 14.00 -7.73
C VAL A 211 -14.10 12.83 -7.24
N ILE A 212 -13.85 11.63 -7.77
CA ILE A 212 -14.56 10.41 -7.36
C ILE A 212 -14.28 10.10 -5.88
N GLY A 213 -13.02 10.18 -5.46
CA GLY A 213 -12.59 9.91 -4.09
C GLY A 213 -13.22 10.86 -3.07
N ARG A 214 -13.38 12.14 -3.40
CA ARG A 214 -14.13 13.11 -2.55
C ARG A 214 -15.60 12.72 -2.42
N SER A 215 -16.23 12.29 -3.52
CA SER A 215 -17.63 11.83 -3.50
C SER A 215 -17.80 10.57 -2.63
N ILE A 216 -16.92 9.58 -2.81
CA ILE A 216 -16.89 8.35 -2.02
C ILE A 216 -16.69 8.69 -0.55
N ARG A 217 -15.67 9.48 -0.20
CA ARG A 217 -15.38 9.87 1.19
C ARG A 217 -16.57 10.55 1.87
N ARG A 218 -17.30 11.40 1.13
CA ARG A 218 -18.52 12.05 1.64
C ARG A 218 -19.63 11.03 1.90
N LYS A 219 -19.90 10.11 0.97
CA LYS A 219 -20.88 9.01 1.14
C LYS A 219 -20.49 8.12 2.33
N SER A 220 -19.24 7.64 2.39
CA SER A 220 -18.73 6.82 3.49
C SER A 220 -18.90 7.48 4.86
N LYS A 221 -18.67 8.79 4.97
CA LYS A 221 -18.87 9.52 6.24
C LYS A 221 -20.35 9.53 6.67
N ARG A 222 -21.28 9.69 5.73
CA ARG A 222 -22.73 9.64 6.01
C ARG A 222 -23.17 8.22 6.41
N THR A 223 -22.72 7.22 5.67
CA THR A 223 -22.98 5.80 5.98
C THR A 223 -22.47 5.43 7.37
N ALA A 224 -21.24 5.83 7.72
CA ALA A 224 -20.66 5.58 9.04
C ALA A 224 -21.47 6.24 10.18
N ALA A 225 -21.97 7.47 9.97
CA ALA A 225 -22.81 8.15 10.96
C ALA A 225 -24.15 7.44 11.20
N MET A 226 -24.80 6.94 10.13
CA MET A 226 -26.04 6.16 10.27
C MET A 226 -25.80 4.82 10.96
N ILE A 227 -24.71 4.11 10.65
CA ILE A 227 -24.35 2.86 11.35
C ILE A 227 -24.13 3.10 12.84
N ALA A 228 -23.50 4.23 13.20
CA ALA A 228 -23.35 4.61 14.60
C ALA A 228 -24.70 4.85 15.28
N GLY A 229 -25.66 5.50 14.59
CA GLY A 229 -27.04 5.66 15.07
C GLY A 229 -27.75 4.32 15.31
N ILE A 230 -27.67 3.39 14.34
CA ILE A 230 -28.23 2.04 14.47
C ILE A 230 -27.61 1.30 15.66
N THR A 231 -26.29 1.40 15.81
CA THR A 231 -25.55 0.75 16.91
C THR A 231 -25.97 1.33 18.26
N ASN A 232 -26.16 2.65 18.36
CA ASN A 232 -26.65 3.31 19.57
C ASN A 232 -28.02 2.76 19.99
N ILE A 233 -28.98 2.64 19.06
CA ILE A 233 -30.29 2.05 19.36
C ILE A 233 -30.12 0.65 19.92
N ILE A 234 -29.37 -0.22 19.23
CA ILE A 234 -29.13 -1.59 19.71
C ILE A 234 -28.55 -1.59 21.12
N THR A 235 -27.52 -0.78 21.39
CA THR A 235 -26.89 -0.74 22.71
C THR A 235 -27.83 -0.21 23.80
N GLU A 236 -28.63 0.82 23.51
CA GLU A 236 -29.62 1.38 24.42
C GLU A 236 -30.71 0.35 24.75
N THR A 237 -31.34 -0.22 23.73
CA THR A 237 -32.42 -1.21 23.88
C THR A 237 -31.93 -2.46 24.61
N LEU A 238 -30.75 -2.99 24.28
CA LEU A 238 -30.23 -4.20 24.92
C LEU A 238 -29.74 -3.95 26.36
N SER A 239 -29.08 -2.83 26.62
CA SER A 239 -28.62 -2.48 27.98
C SER A 239 -29.79 -2.20 28.93
N SER A 240 -30.90 -1.67 28.41
CA SER A 240 -32.12 -1.36 29.16
C SER A 240 -33.28 -2.31 28.85
N ILE A 241 -33.01 -3.55 28.40
CA ILE A 241 -34.05 -4.47 27.92
C ILE A 241 -35.12 -4.77 28.99
N ARG A 242 -34.74 -4.76 30.28
CA ARG A 242 -35.69 -4.93 31.39
C ARG A 242 -36.72 -3.81 31.45
N VAL A 243 -36.33 -2.57 31.14
CA VAL A 243 -37.23 -1.40 31.10
C VAL A 243 -38.18 -1.52 29.91
N VAL A 244 -37.66 -1.87 28.74
CA VAL A 244 -38.48 -2.08 27.52
C VAL A 244 -39.57 -3.13 27.78
N LYS A 245 -39.20 -4.25 28.42
CA LYS A 245 -40.13 -5.33 28.81
C LYS A 245 -41.13 -4.90 29.90
N ALA A 246 -40.68 -4.15 30.90
CA ALA A 246 -41.55 -3.70 31.99
C ALA A 246 -42.67 -2.76 31.51
N PHE A 247 -42.41 -1.98 30.46
CA PHE A 247 -43.37 -1.05 29.87
C PHE A 247 -44.06 -1.58 28.60
N ALA A 248 -43.84 -2.84 28.21
CA ALA A 248 -44.39 -3.46 27.00
C ALA A 248 -44.13 -2.64 25.70
N MET A 249 -42.93 -2.06 25.57
CA MET A 249 -42.55 -1.16 24.47
C MET A 249 -41.75 -1.86 23.35
N GLU A 250 -41.80 -3.19 23.25
CA GLU A 250 -41.00 -3.93 22.27
C GLU A 250 -41.32 -3.55 20.82
N GLU A 251 -42.62 -3.43 20.49
CA GLU A 251 -43.04 -3.08 19.13
C GLU A 251 -42.58 -1.67 18.74
N TYR A 252 -42.61 -0.74 19.69
CA TYR A 252 -42.09 0.62 19.49
C TYR A 252 -40.59 0.62 19.17
N GLU A 253 -39.77 -0.10 19.95
CA GLU A 253 -38.32 -0.17 19.70
C GLU A 253 -37.99 -0.88 18.37
N VAL A 254 -38.76 -1.91 17.99
CA VAL A 254 -38.64 -2.56 16.68
C VAL A 254 -38.95 -1.57 15.54
N GLN A 255 -40.04 -0.81 15.65
CA GLN A 255 -40.37 0.20 14.63
C GLN A 255 -39.33 1.32 14.56
N ARG A 256 -38.79 1.77 15.70
CA ARG A 256 -37.68 2.74 15.77
C ARG A 256 -36.44 2.23 15.04
N PHE A 257 -36.07 0.97 15.25
CA PHE A 257 -34.95 0.33 14.55
C PHE A 257 -35.18 0.21 13.03
N PHE A 258 -36.38 -0.20 12.61
CA PHE A 258 -36.73 -0.30 11.19
C PHE A 258 -36.70 1.06 10.49
N LYS A 259 -37.13 2.14 11.16
CA LYS A 259 -37.07 3.49 10.62
C LYS A 259 -35.62 3.92 10.35
N GLU A 260 -34.71 3.74 11.30
CA GLU A 260 -33.29 4.08 11.11
C GLU A 260 -32.62 3.22 10.03
N THR A 261 -32.92 1.92 9.99
CA THR A 261 -32.39 1.01 8.97
C THR A 261 -32.88 1.38 7.57
N ARG A 262 -34.13 1.86 7.45
CA ARG A 262 -34.68 2.37 6.18
C ARG A 262 -33.97 3.66 5.74
N GLN A 263 -33.69 4.58 6.65
CA GLN A 263 -32.92 5.79 6.33
C GLN A 263 -31.48 5.44 5.90
N TYR A 264 -30.87 4.44 6.54
CA TYR A 264 -29.57 3.92 6.12
C TYR A 264 -29.60 3.36 4.69
N PHE A 265 -30.63 2.58 4.34
CA PHE A 265 -30.80 2.04 2.98
C PHE A 265 -30.91 3.14 1.91
N GLN A 266 -31.58 4.25 2.22
CA GLN A 266 -31.75 5.38 1.30
C GLN A 266 -30.45 6.16 0.99
N LEU A 267 -29.34 5.90 1.70
CA LEU A 267 -28.04 6.54 1.44
C LEU A 267 -27.22 5.89 0.33
N ILE A 268 -27.55 4.65 -0.05
CA ILE A 268 -26.88 3.88 -1.09
C ILE A 268 -27.21 4.53 -2.44
#